data_AF-A0A8J7TW82-F1
#
_entry.id   AF-A0A8J7TW82-F1
#
_cell.length_a   1.000
_cell.length_b   1.000
_cell.length_c   1.000
_cell.angle_alpha   90.00
_cell.angle_beta   90.00
_cell.angle_gamma   90.00
#
_symmetry.space_group_name_H-M   'P 1'
#
loop_
_entity.id
_entity.type
_entity.pdbx_description
1 polymer ?
#
loop_
_entity_poly.entity_id
_entity_poly.type
_entity_poly.pdbx_seq_one_letter_code
_entity_poly.pdbx_strand_id
1 'polypeptide(L)'
;RMQPSRSTAPDAATAFRTKEAKVGILTLAELGQLGPEVAADLGVAPLPGTRVTFDASGQERPTGQGSVNRVPYLGWGARLGVVSAKCTAPAAAWDFFTDVGLPDRTALELISAPRWGAGPYRTSQLEIKNRYRWFGYGLAANDTERLTSALRENLGLGVQNYRLRLRTPNEHELTAALDAELRKAIRGEVPPAAAMKAANDRWAEIIRQQPPDNWRKQARRSLGL
;
A
#
# COMPACT_ATOMS: atom_id res chain seq x y z
N ARG A 1 19.33 -13.46 13.82
CA ARG A 1 18.06 -13.42 13.06
C ARG A 1 17.46 -12.02 13.21
N MET A 2 17.30 -11.25 12.13
CA MET A 2 16.90 -9.83 12.21
C MET A 2 15.42 -9.58 12.55
N GLN A 3 14.53 -10.58 12.47
CA GLN A 3 13.18 -10.50 13.05
C GLN A 3 12.74 -11.88 13.55
N PRO A 4 12.61 -12.10 14.87
CA PRO A 4 12.20 -13.38 15.44
C PRO A 4 10.75 -13.76 15.10
N SER A 5 9.94 -12.80 14.64
CA SER A 5 8.52 -13.00 14.30
C SER A 5 8.27 -13.19 12.79
N ARG A 6 9.31 -13.38 11.96
CA ARG A 6 9.12 -13.67 10.54
C ARG A 6 8.57 -15.09 10.40
N SER A 7 7.45 -15.23 9.69
CA SER A 7 6.85 -16.53 9.39
C SER A 7 7.89 -17.46 8.74
N THR A 8 7.80 -18.76 9.03
CA THR A 8 8.52 -19.80 8.29
C THR A 8 7.87 -20.10 6.93
N ALA A 9 6.66 -19.58 6.70
CA ALA A 9 6.01 -19.64 5.40
C ALA A 9 6.83 -18.86 4.36
N PRO A 10 6.86 -19.32 3.10
CA PRO A 10 7.51 -18.58 2.03
C PRO A 10 6.93 -17.17 1.89
N ASP A 11 7.77 -16.21 1.48
CA ASP A 11 7.24 -14.92 1.02
C ASP A 11 6.31 -15.12 -0.17
N ALA A 12 5.45 -14.13 -0.44
CA ALA A 12 4.42 -14.28 -1.46
C ALA A 12 5.02 -14.65 -2.83
N ALA A 13 6.15 -14.06 -3.20
CA ALA A 13 6.83 -14.36 -4.45
C ALA A 13 7.27 -15.84 -4.53
N THR A 14 7.84 -16.36 -3.44
CA THR A 14 8.25 -17.77 -3.35
C THR A 14 7.05 -18.70 -3.34
N ALA A 15 5.96 -18.35 -2.64
CA ALA A 15 4.74 -19.15 -2.61
C ALA A 15 4.12 -19.33 -4.01
N PHE A 16 4.14 -18.28 -4.84
CA PHE A 16 3.70 -18.38 -6.23
C PHE A 16 4.65 -19.21 -7.10
N ARG A 17 5.97 -18.98 -7.01
CA ARG A 17 6.98 -19.75 -7.78
C ARG A 17 6.92 -21.25 -7.48
N THR A 18 6.70 -21.61 -6.22
CA THR A 18 6.59 -23.00 -5.74
C THR A 18 5.19 -23.58 -5.88
N LYS A 19 4.23 -22.80 -6.39
CA LYS A 19 2.82 -23.18 -6.59
C LYS A 19 2.04 -23.49 -5.29
N GLU A 20 2.57 -23.09 -4.13
CA GLU A 20 1.88 -23.13 -2.84
C GLU A 20 0.75 -22.10 -2.74
N ALA A 21 0.86 -20.99 -3.48
CA ALA A 21 -0.20 -20.00 -3.64
C ALA A 21 -0.82 -20.04 -5.05
N LYS A 22 -2.16 -19.92 -5.11
CA LYS A 22 -2.95 -19.76 -6.35
C LYS A 22 -3.61 -18.39 -6.47
N VAL A 23 -3.79 -17.72 -5.34
CA VAL A 23 -4.38 -16.38 -5.22
C VAL A 23 -3.62 -15.65 -4.12
N GLY A 24 -3.40 -14.34 -4.30
CA GLY A 24 -2.68 -13.53 -3.33
C GLY A 24 -2.87 -12.04 -3.60
N ILE A 25 -2.66 -11.23 -2.56
CA ILE A 25 -2.57 -9.78 -2.68
C ILE A 25 -1.08 -9.45 -2.68
N LEU A 26 -0.58 -8.95 -3.80
CA LEU A 26 0.83 -8.66 -4.01
C LEU A 26 1.04 -7.15 -4.09
N THR A 27 2.12 -6.68 -3.50
CA THR A 27 2.71 -5.39 -3.86
C THR A 27 3.36 -5.49 -5.24
N LEU A 28 3.55 -4.34 -5.91
CA LEU A 28 4.30 -4.31 -7.17
C LEU A 28 5.75 -4.80 -7.00
N ALA A 29 6.37 -4.58 -5.84
CA ALA A 29 7.70 -5.11 -5.54
C ALA A 29 7.71 -6.65 -5.52
N GLU A 30 6.70 -7.27 -4.91
CA GLU A 30 6.58 -8.74 -4.89
C GLU A 30 6.22 -9.30 -6.26
N LEU A 31 5.33 -8.63 -7.01
CA LEU A 31 5.04 -8.99 -8.40
C LEU A 31 6.32 -8.97 -9.26
N GLY A 32 7.14 -7.91 -9.13
CA GLY A 32 8.42 -7.81 -9.83
C GLY A 32 9.44 -8.88 -9.43
N GLN A 33 9.32 -9.46 -8.23
CA GLN A 33 10.17 -10.57 -7.79
C GLN A 33 9.75 -11.93 -8.35
N LEU A 34 8.50 -12.09 -8.85
CA LEU A 34 8.05 -13.35 -9.43
C LEU A 34 8.86 -13.75 -10.66
N GLY A 35 9.32 -12.77 -11.43
CA GLY A 35 9.93 -12.97 -12.74
C GLY A 35 8.88 -13.22 -13.83
N PRO A 36 9.25 -13.03 -15.11
CA PRO A 36 8.31 -13.05 -16.22
C PRO A 36 7.68 -14.43 -16.46
N GLU A 37 8.40 -15.52 -16.19
CA GLU A 37 7.90 -16.88 -16.39
C GLU A 37 6.67 -17.16 -15.52
N VAL A 38 6.70 -16.74 -14.24
CA VAL A 38 5.57 -16.94 -13.33
C VAL A 38 4.51 -15.86 -13.54
N ALA A 39 4.90 -14.61 -13.77
CA ALA A 39 3.95 -13.52 -13.98
C ALA A 39 3.09 -13.72 -15.24
N ALA A 40 3.62 -14.32 -16.30
CA ALA A 40 2.88 -14.56 -17.54
C ALA A 40 1.66 -15.48 -17.37
N ASP A 41 1.70 -16.38 -16.38
CA ASP A 41 0.63 -17.32 -16.06
C ASP A 41 -0.39 -16.77 -15.04
N LEU A 42 -0.19 -15.55 -14.54
CA LEU A 42 -1.06 -14.94 -13.53
C LEU A 42 -2.14 -14.05 -14.14
N GLY A 43 -3.35 -14.20 -13.62
CA GLY A 43 -4.45 -13.26 -13.83
C GLY A 43 -4.39 -12.09 -12.84
N VAL A 44 -4.78 -10.90 -13.29
CA VAL A 44 -4.95 -9.73 -12.42
C VAL A 44 -6.44 -9.43 -12.22
N ALA A 45 -6.82 -9.12 -10.98
CA ALA A 45 -8.17 -8.70 -10.61
C ALA A 45 -8.13 -7.47 -9.69
N PRO A 46 -9.19 -6.63 -9.68
CA PRO A 46 -9.33 -5.57 -8.69
C PRO A 46 -9.29 -6.13 -7.27
N LEU A 47 -8.76 -5.33 -6.33
CA LEU A 47 -8.79 -5.71 -4.92
C LEU A 47 -10.22 -6.05 -4.47
N PRO A 48 -10.40 -7.09 -3.63
CA PRO A 48 -11.67 -7.37 -2.99
C PRO A 48 -12.18 -6.13 -2.26
N GLY A 49 -13.50 -5.94 -2.29
CA GLY A 49 -14.17 -4.92 -1.51
C GLY A 49 -15.36 -5.51 -0.77
N THR A 50 -16.15 -4.65 -0.16
CA THR A 50 -17.32 -5.03 0.63
C THR A 50 -18.59 -4.45 0.04
N ARG A 51 -19.72 -5.17 0.21
CA ARG A 51 -21.08 -4.65 -0.07
C ARG A 51 -21.76 -4.08 1.17
N VAL A 52 -21.01 -4.04 2.26
CA VAL A 52 -21.45 -3.68 3.59
C VAL A 52 -20.46 -2.71 4.21
N THR A 53 -20.97 -1.63 4.79
CA THR A 53 -20.20 -0.62 5.52
C THR A 53 -20.79 -0.47 6.92
N PHE A 54 -20.07 0.21 7.81
CA PHE A 54 -20.56 0.52 9.14
C PHE A 54 -20.61 2.04 9.31
N ASP A 55 -21.69 2.56 9.87
CA ASP A 55 -21.76 3.96 10.24
C ASP A 55 -21.04 4.24 11.57
N ALA A 56 -21.03 5.51 12.01
CA ALA A 56 -20.34 5.91 13.24
C ALA A 56 -20.90 5.27 14.52
N SER A 57 -22.13 4.74 14.47
CA SER A 57 -22.73 3.99 15.57
C SER A 57 -22.39 2.49 15.54
N GLY A 58 -21.67 2.04 14.51
CA GLY A 58 -21.37 0.63 14.27
C GLY A 58 -22.54 -0.13 13.64
N GLN A 59 -23.58 0.56 13.15
CA GLN A 59 -24.68 -0.09 12.46
C GLN A 59 -24.26 -0.44 11.03
N GLU A 60 -24.57 -1.68 10.65
CA GLU A 60 -24.37 -2.18 9.31
C GLU A 60 -25.23 -1.42 8.28
N ARG A 61 -24.62 -0.99 7.18
CA ARG A 61 -25.27 -0.29 6.07
C ARG A 61 -24.87 -0.98 4.76
N PRO A 62 -25.84 -1.38 3.92
CA PRO A 62 -25.51 -1.82 2.57
C PRO A 62 -24.84 -0.68 1.81
N THR A 63 -23.91 -1.01 0.94
CA THR A 63 -23.34 -0.03 0.02
C THR A 63 -24.40 0.46 -0.96
N GLY A 64 -24.31 1.73 -1.36
CA GLY A 64 -25.27 2.34 -2.29
C GLY A 64 -25.38 1.55 -3.60
N GLN A 65 -26.61 1.28 -4.04
CA GLN A 65 -26.93 0.66 -5.35
C GLN A 65 -26.18 -0.65 -5.65
N GLY A 66 -25.85 -1.46 -4.63
CA GLY A 66 -25.14 -2.73 -4.82
C GLY A 66 -23.69 -2.59 -5.30
N SER A 67 -23.14 -1.36 -5.23
CA SER A 67 -21.74 -1.09 -5.55
C SER A 67 -20.81 -1.80 -4.59
N VAL A 68 -19.61 -2.17 -5.05
CA VAL A 68 -18.59 -2.72 -4.16
C VAL A 68 -17.75 -1.57 -3.63
N ASN A 69 -17.83 -1.32 -2.32
CA ASN A 69 -16.97 -0.37 -1.63
C ASN A 69 -15.56 -0.97 -1.52
N ARG A 70 -14.62 -0.39 -2.26
CA ARG A 70 -13.19 -0.65 -2.14
C ARG A 70 -12.56 0.52 -1.41
N VAL A 71 -11.67 0.25 -0.48
CA VAL A 71 -11.03 1.28 0.34
C VAL A 71 -9.54 1.28 0.01
N PRO A 72 -9.08 2.13 -0.94
CA PRO A 72 -7.66 2.18 -1.27
C PRO A 72 -6.87 2.74 -0.08
N TYR A 73 -5.81 2.04 0.29
CA TYR A 73 -4.92 2.46 1.37
C TYR A 73 -3.61 3.01 0.81
N LEU A 74 -3.42 4.33 0.93
CA LEU A 74 -2.21 5.05 0.52
C LEU A 74 -1.23 5.16 1.69
N GLY A 75 -0.73 4.00 2.11
CA GLY A 75 0.22 3.92 3.22
C GLY A 75 1.41 3.00 2.99
N TRP A 76 1.33 2.15 1.96
CA TRP A 76 2.36 1.19 1.59
C TRP A 76 2.88 1.53 0.19
N GLY A 77 4.20 1.59 0.02
CA GLY A 77 4.84 1.71 -1.30
C GLY A 77 5.17 3.12 -1.80
N ALA A 78 4.63 4.19 -1.21
CA ALA A 78 5.02 5.55 -1.58
C ALA A 78 6.43 5.87 -1.04
N ARG A 79 7.37 6.15 -1.94
CA ARG A 79 8.72 6.65 -1.59
C ARG A 79 8.74 8.17 -1.75
N LEU A 80 9.32 8.85 -0.77
CA LEU A 80 9.54 10.30 -0.82
C LEU A 80 11.04 10.56 -0.92
N GLY A 81 11.44 11.36 -1.90
CA GLY A 81 12.77 11.93 -1.96
C GLY A 81 12.90 13.06 -0.93
N VAL A 82 13.93 13.02 -0.11
CA VAL A 82 14.23 14.07 0.88
C VAL A 82 15.68 14.48 0.79
N VAL A 83 15.94 15.79 0.82
CA VAL A 83 17.31 16.34 0.90
C VAL A 83 17.59 16.66 2.36
N SER A 84 18.66 16.09 2.91
CA SER A 84 19.09 16.38 4.28
C SER A 84 19.48 17.85 4.42
N ALA A 85 19.10 18.48 5.53
CA ALA A 85 19.55 19.83 5.87
C ALA A 85 21.09 19.95 6.02
N LYS A 86 21.78 18.81 6.20
CA LYS A 86 23.25 18.74 6.27
C LYS A 86 23.90 18.39 4.93
N CYS A 87 23.14 18.33 3.84
CA CYS A 87 23.69 18.02 2.52
C CYS A 87 24.67 19.11 2.09
N THR A 88 25.87 18.70 1.65
CA THR A 88 26.91 19.62 1.16
C THR A 88 26.64 20.12 -0.27
N ALA A 89 25.75 19.46 -1.00
CA ALA A 89 25.38 19.80 -2.37
C ALA A 89 23.83 19.72 -2.59
N PRO A 90 23.04 20.55 -1.88
CA PRO A 90 21.58 20.44 -1.91
C PRO A 90 20.99 20.73 -3.29
N ALA A 91 21.60 21.61 -4.09
CA ALA A 91 21.17 21.90 -5.45
C ALA A 91 21.25 20.66 -6.35
N ALA A 92 22.39 19.97 -6.37
CA ALA A 92 22.56 18.75 -7.16
C ALA A 92 21.62 17.62 -6.70
N ALA A 93 21.34 17.52 -5.39
CA ALA A 93 20.37 16.56 -4.87
C ALA A 93 18.94 16.88 -5.35
N TRP A 94 18.56 18.16 -5.42
CA TRP A 94 17.29 18.59 -5.98
C TRP A 94 17.21 18.39 -7.50
N ASP A 95 18.29 18.63 -8.23
CA ASP A 95 18.35 18.37 -9.68
C ASP A 95 18.15 16.88 -9.96
N PHE A 96 18.78 16.00 -9.17
CA PHE A 96 18.57 14.56 -9.26
C PHE A 96 17.11 14.19 -8.99
N PHE A 97 16.50 14.70 -7.90
CA PHE A 97 15.09 14.42 -7.61
C PHE A 97 14.14 14.94 -8.68
N THR A 98 14.48 16.07 -9.29
CA THR A 98 13.74 16.64 -10.41
C THR A 98 13.81 15.69 -11.60
N ASP A 99 15.01 15.23 -11.99
CA ASP A 99 15.20 14.31 -13.12
C ASP A 99 14.47 12.97 -12.92
N VAL A 100 14.66 12.30 -11.77
CA VAL A 100 13.97 11.02 -11.49
C VAL A 100 12.45 11.19 -11.36
N GLY A 101 12.01 12.40 -11.01
CA GLY A 101 10.60 12.78 -10.92
C GLY A 101 9.96 13.18 -12.26
N LEU A 102 10.75 13.37 -13.34
CA LEU A 102 10.25 13.83 -14.64
C LEU A 102 9.31 12.77 -15.25
N PRO A 103 8.02 13.10 -15.43
CA PRO A 103 6.97 12.12 -15.76
C PRO A 103 7.18 11.39 -17.09
N ASP A 104 7.88 12.01 -18.04
CA ASP A 104 8.01 11.50 -19.42
C ASP A 104 9.41 10.92 -19.72
N ARG A 105 10.28 10.75 -18.70
CA ARG A 105 11.63 10.17 -18.87
C ARG A 105 11.94 9.13 -17.79
N THR A 106 12.82 9.48 -16.84
CA THR A 106 13.35 8.58 -15.80
C THR A 106 12.23 7.97 -14.95
N ALA A 107 11.11 8.68 -14.77
CA ALA A 107 9.93 8.18 -14.09
C ALA A 107 9.29 6.94 -14.75
N LEU A 108 9.31 6.88 -16.08
CA LEU A 108 8.78 5.75 -16.85
C LEU A 108 9.76 4.57 -16.84
N GLU A 109 11.06 4.87 -16.84
CA GLU A 109 12.11 3.84 -16.73
C GLU A 109 12.01 3.06 -15.41
N LEU A 110 11.66 3.74 -14.32
CA LEU A 110 11.43 3.10 -13.02
C LEU A 110 10.30 2.06 -13.08
N ILE A 111 9.20 2.36 -13.81
CA ILE A 111 8.06 1.44 -13.98
C ILE A 111 8.47 0.21 -14.79
N SER A 112 9.25 0.40 -15.85
CA SER A 112 9.73 -0.71 -16.69
C SER A 112 10.79 -1.60 -16.04
N ALA A 113 11.21 -1.29 -14.82
CA ALA A 113 12.17 -2.07 -14.05
C ALA A 113 11.52 -2.67 -12.78
N PRO A 114 10.80 -3.80 -12.89
CA PRO A 114 10.02 -4.40 -11.80
C PRO A 114 10.80 -4.72 -10.54
N ARG A 115 12.12 -4.95 -10.66
CA ARG A 115 13.02 -5.16 -9.52
C ARG A 115 12.94 -4.04 -8.47
N TRP A 116 12.53 -2.84 -8.88
CA TRP A 116 12.37 -1.71 -7.98
C TRP A 116 10.98 -1.61 -7.34
N GLY A 117 10.00 -2.35 -7.88
CA GLY A 117 8.61 -2.34 -7.46
C GLY A 117 7.92 -0.99 -7.65
N ALA A 118 8.34 -0.21 -8.65
CA ALA A 118 7.83 1.14 -8.85
C ALA A 118 6.37 1.12 -9.33
N GLY A 119 5.51 1.82 -8.61
CA GLY A 119 4.13 2.09 -9.00
C GLY A 119 3.95 3.48 -9.63
N PRO A 120 2.71 3.83 -10.01
CA PRO A 120 2.44 5.14 -10.55
C PRO A 120 2.43 6.18 -9.43
N TYR A 121 3.10 7.31 -9.67
CA TYR A 121 3.04 8.51 -8.83
C TYR A 121 2.58 9.75 -9.62
N ARG A 122 2.29 9.58 -10.92
CA ARG A 122 1.62 10.53 -11.80
C ARG A 122 0.54 9.81 -12.60
N THR A 123 -0.55 10.51 -12.90
CA THR A 123 -1.62 9.97 -13.76
C THR A 123 -1.14 9.69 -15.18
N SER A 124 -0.21 10.49 -15.70
CA SER A 124 0.39 10.31 -17.04
C SER A 124 1.09 8.95 -17.20
N GLN A 125 1.60 8.36 -16.12
CA GLN A 125 2.22 7.03 -16.14
C GLN A 125 1.20 5.89 -16.38
N LEU A 126 -0.09 6.17 -16.22
CA LEU A 126 -1.18 5.26 -16.52
C LEU A 126 -1.88 5.59 -17.86
N GLU A 127 -1.38 6.54 -18.64
CA GLU A 127 -1.93 6.83 -19.98
C GLU A 127 -1.59 5.72 -20.99
N ILE A 128 -2.45 5.54 -21.98
CA ILE A 128 -2.30 4.51 -23.04
C ILE A 128 -0.94 4.59 -23.72
N LYS A 129 -0.43 5.81 -23.99
CA LYS A 129 0.88 6.02 -24.62
C LYS A 129 2.06 5.44 -23.82
N ASN A 130 1.89 5.29 -22.49
CA ASN A 130 2.90 4.78 -21.56
C ASN A 130 2.65 3.32 -21.16
N ARG A 131 1.61 2.68 -21.70
CA ARG A 131 1.24 1.27 -21.46
C ARG A 131 2.44 0.32 -21.58
N TYR A 132 3.29 0.53 -22.58
CA TYR A 132 4.37 -0.40 -22.89
C TYR A 132 5.37 -0.58 -21.74
N ARG A 133 5.48 0.38 -20.83
CA ARG A 133 6.34 0.31 -19.64
C ARG A 133 5.88 -0.73 -18.64
N TRP A 134 4.58 -0.98 -18.57
CA TRP A 134 3.99 -1.93 -17.61
C TRP A 134 4.23 -3.39 -17.98
N PHE A 135 4.53 -3.70 -19.25
CA PHE A 135 4.94 -5.04 -19.67
C PHE A 135 6.24 -5.49 -18.99
N GLY A 136 7.03 -4.57 -18.43
CA GLY A 136 8.22 -4.92 -17.65
C GLY A 136 7.90 -5.95 -16.57
N TYR A 137 6.71 -5.88 -15.94
CA TYR A 137 6.28 -6.82 -14.90
C TYR A 137 6.06 -8.27 -15.38
N GLY A 138 6.12 -8.52 -16.69
CA GLY A 138 6.05 -9.87 -17.26
C GLY A 138 4.65 -10.48 -17.30
N LEU A 139 3.60 -9.71 -16.99
CA LEU A 139 2.21 -10.14 -17.14
C LEU A 139 1.84 -10.31 -18.61
N ALA A 140 0.87 -11.19 -18.88
CA ALA A 140 0.22 -11.25 -20.19
C ALA A 140 -0.42 -9.89 -20.56
N ALA A 141 -0.63 -9.64 -21.85
CA ALA A 141 -1.04 -8.33 -22.31
C ALA A 141 -2.40 -7.87 -21.79
N ASN A 142 -3.35 -8.79 -21.65
CA ASN A 142 -4.66 -8.50 -21.07
C ASN A 142 -4.56 -8.20 -19.57
N ASP A 143 -3.67 -8.90 -18.85
CA ASP A 143 -3.48 -8.70 -17.41
C ASP A 143 -2.67 -7.45 -17.08
N THR A 144 -1.81 -7.02 -17.98
CA THR A 144 -1.15 -5.70 -17.92
C THR A 144 -2.21 -4.57 -18.03
N GLU A 145 -3.21 -4.72 -18.90
CA GLU A 145 -4.33 -3.75 -18.96
C GLU A 145 -5.18 -3.78 -17.70
N ARG A 146 -5.47 -4.98 -17.18
CA ARG A 146 -6.21 -5.12 -15.93
C ARG A 146 -5.46 -4.47 -14.76
N LEU A 147 -4.14 -4.63 -14.70
CA LEU A 147 -3.31 -3.97 -13.68
C LEU A 147 -3.38 -2.45 -13.80
N THR A 148 -3.13 -1.90 -14.98
CA THR A 148 -3.15 -0.43 -15.15
C THR A 148 -4.54 0.18 -14.96
N SER A 149 -5.61 -0.52 -15.35
CA SER A 149 -7.00 -0.13 -15.06
C SER A 149 -7.26 -0.16 -13.56
N ALA A 150 -6.91 -1.24 -12.87
CA ALA A 150 -7.10 -1.37 -11.43
C ALA A 150 -6.31 -0.30 -10.66
N LEU A 151 -5.10 0.05 -11.09
CA LEU A 151 -4.33 1.15 -10.52
C LEU A 151 -5.03 2.50 -10.75
N ARG A 152 -5.56 2.74 -11.95
CA ARG A 152 -6.30 3.98 -12.26
C ARG A 152 -7.59 4.11 -11.46
N GLU A 153 -8.32 3.01 -11.30
CA GLU A 153 -9.56 2.96 -10.52
C GLU A 153 -9.30 3.14 -9.03
N ASN A 154 -8.21 2.56 -8.50
CA ASN A 154 -7.86 2.67 -7.08
C ASN A 154 -7.14 3.96 -6.72
N LEU A 155 -6.43 4.62 -7.65
CA LEU A 155 -5.58 5.80 -7.41
C LEU A 155 -6.04 7.07 -8.18
N GLY A 156 -7.19 7.00 -8.84
CA GLY A 156 -7.75 8.10 -9.64
C GLY A 156 -8.30 9.25 -8.79
N LEU A 157 -8.38 10.43 -9.41
CA LEU A 157 -8.88 11.66 -8.76
C LEU A 157 -10.33 11.56 -8.27
N GLY A 158 -11.14 10.66 -8.84
CA GLY A 158 -12.56 10.48 -8.49
C GLY A 158 -12.83 9.63 -7.25
N VAL A 159 -11.79 9.00 -6.66
CA VAL A 159 -11.96 8.18 -5.46
C VAL A 159 -12.02 9.07 -4.23
N GLN A 160 -13.03 8.88 -3.39
CA GLN A 160 -13.32 9.78 -2.25
C GLN A 160 -13.02 9.17 -0.88
N ASN A 161 -12.75 7.87 -0.80
CA ASN A 161 -12.64 7.12 0.45
C ASN A 161 -11.22 6.58 0.72
N TYR A 162 -10.19 7.23 0.18
CA TYR A 162 -8.80 6.91 0.46
C TYR A 162 -8.50 6.89 1.95
N ARG A 163 -7.75 5.88 2.38
CA ARG A 163 -7.17 5.83 3.73
C ARG A 163 -5.69 6.11 3.64
N LEU A 164 -5.24 7.17 4.33
CA LEU A 164 -3.84 7.53 4.39
C LEU A 164 -3.20 6.85 5.61
N ARG A 165 -1.92 6.47 5.49
CA ARG A 165 -1.11 6.14 6.66
C ARG A 165 -0.95 7.37 7.56
N LEU A 166 -1.14 7.19 8.85
CA LEU A 166 -0.78 8.20 9.84
C LEU A 166 0.74 8.43 9.77
N ARG A 167 1.18 9.68 9.82
CA ARG A 167 2.60 10.10 9.79
C ARG A 167 2.97 10.80 11.09
N THR A 168 2.38 10.36 12.19
CA THR A 168 2.67 10.85 13.53
C THR A 168 3.95 10.20 14.05
N PRO A 169 4.68 10.83 15.00
CA PRO A 169 5.91 10.26 15.56
C PRO A 169 5.76 8.85 16.15
N ASN A 170 4.58 8.55 16.69
CA ASN A 170 4.23 7.24 17.28
C ASN A 170 3.63 6.24 16.28
N GLU A 171 3.67 6.50 14.96
CA GLU A 171 3.09 5.59 13.96
C GLU A 171 3.62 4.17 14.08
N HIS A 172 4.92 4.01 14.30
CA HIS A 172 5.53 2.68 14.42
C HIS A 172 4.94 1.90 15.61
N GLU A 173 4.72 2.56 16.74
CA GLU A 173 4.13 1.95 17.94
C GLU A 173 2.66 1.57 17.72
N LEU A 174 1.90 2.45 17.06
CA LEU A 174 0.51 2.18 16.69
C LEU A 174 0.43 0.97 15.74
N THR A 175 1.26 0.93 14.71
CA THR A 175 1.31 -0.17 13.74
C THR A 175 1.75 -1.48 14.41
N ALA A 176 2.74 -1.44 15.30
CA ALA A 176 3.19 -2.61 16.05
C ALA A 176 2.11 -3.16 17.00
N ALA A 177 1.35 -2.28 17.67
CA ALA A 177 0.23 -2.68 18.51
C ALA A 177 -0.87 -3.39 17.72
N LEU A 178 -1.21 -2.89 16.53
CA LEU A 178 -2.17 -3.55 15.64
C LEU A 178 -1.66 -4.89 15.15
N ASP A 179 -0.42 -4.96 14.65
CA ASP A 179 0.19 -6.20 14.14
C ASP A 179 0.23 -7.29 15.23
N ALA A 180 0.56 -6.94 16.46
CA ALA A 180 0.59 -7.88 17.59
C ALA A 180 -0.78 -8.56 17.81
N GLU A 181 -1.87 -7.78 17.84
CA GLU A 181 -3.20 -8.33 18.08
C GLU A 181 -3.79 -9.05 16.86
N LEU A 182 -3.55 -8.54 15.64
CA LEU A 182 -3.96 -9.22 14.41
C LEU A 182 -3.32 -10.59 14.28
N ARG A 183 -2.04 -10.73 14.64
CA ARG A 183 -1.35 -12.02 14.61
C ARG A 183 -1.97 -13.05 15.56
N LYS A 184 -2.42 -12.63 16.75
CA LYS A 184 -3.12 -13.52 17.69
C LYS A 184 -4.45 -13.99 17.10
N ALA A 185 -5.21 -13.07 16.49
CA ALA A 185 -6.47 -13.41 15.83
C ALA A 185 -6.28 -14.38 14.64
N ILE A 186 -5.26 -14.14 13.80
CA ILE A 186 -4.94 -15.00 12.66
C ILE A 186 -4.54 -16.41 13.12
N ARG A 187 -3.84 -16.54 14.25
CA ARG A 187 -3.50 -17.84 14.85
C ARG A 187 -4.66 -18.49 15.62
N GLY A 188 -5.82 -17.83 15.71
CA GLY A 188 -6.98 -18.33 16.45
C GLY A 188 -6.84 -18.26 17.97
N GLU A 189 -5.83 -17.56 18.49
CA GLU A 189 -5.58 -17.43 19.94
C GLU A 189 -6.64 -16.56 20.62
N VAL A 190 -7.22 -15.61 19.88
CA VAL A 190 -8.28 -14.72 20.35
C VAL A 190 -9.32 -14.49 19.25
N PRO A 191 -10.60 -14.26 19.59
CA PRO A 191 -11.61 -13.87 18.61
C PRO A 191 -11.26 -12.54 17.92
N PRO A 192 -11.57 -12.35 16.62
CA PRO A 192 -11.24 -11.11 15.90
C PRO A 192 -11.77 -9.84 16.57
N ALA A 193 -13.00 -9.86 17.09
CA ALA A 193 -13.57 -8.72 17.79
C ALA A 193 -12.78 -8.34 19.06
N ALA A 194 -12.29 -9.35 19.80
CA ALA A 194 -11.48 -9.14 21.00
C ALA A 194 -10.09 -8.58 20.65
N ALA A 195 -9.44 -9.09 19.60
CA ALA A 195 -8.18 -8.55 19.11
C ALA A 195 -8.30 -7.08 18.67
N MET A 196 -9.35 -6.74 17.92
CA MET A 196 -9.59 -5.35 17.49
C MET A 196 -9.85 -4.43 18.67
N LYS A 197 -10.59 -4.90 19.69
CA LYS A 197 -10.77 -4.15 20.93
C LYS A 197 -9.43 -3.91 21.64
N ALA A 198 -8.61 -4.95 21.81
CA ALA A 198 -7.32 -4.85 22.46
C ALA A 198 -6.36 -3.89 21.71
N ALA A 199 -6.36 -3.91 20.37
CA ALA A 199 -5.60 -2.98 19.56
C ALA A 199 -6.06 -1.52 19.80
N ASN A 200 -7.37 -1.27 19.84
CA ASN A 200 -7.92 0.05 20.14
C ASN A 200 -7.56 0.53 21.55
N ASP A 201 -7.68 -0.34 22.57
CA ASP A 201 -7.32 -0.01 23.94
C ASP A 201 -5.82 0.36 24.03
N ARG A 202 -4.95 -0.39 23.32
CA ARG A 202 -3.51 -0.12 23.26
C ARG A 202 -3.19 1.18 22.54
N TRP A 203 -3.87 1.49 21.44
CA TRP A 203 -3.75 2.79 20.78
C TRP A 203 -4.15 3.93 21.71
N ALA A 204 -5.25 3.79 22.45
CA ALA A 204 -5.68 4.80 23.42
C ALA A 204 -4.66 5.01 24.53
N GLU A 205 -3.94 3.98 24.96
CA GLU A 205 -2.83 4.10 25.91
C GLU A 205 -1.64 4.86 25.31
N ILE A 206 -1.18 4.48 24.11
CA ILE A 206 -0.07 5.15 23.40
C ILE A 206 -0.40 6.63 23.19
N ILE A 207 -1.62 6.94 22.74
CA ILE A 207 -2.05 8.32 22.47
C ILE A 207 -2.11 9.15 23.76
N ARG A 208 -2.50 8.55 24.91
CA ARG A 208 -2.57 9.25 26.21
C ARG A 208 -1.22 9.63 26.79
N GLN A 209 -0.10 9.12 26.25
CA GLN A 209 1.25 9.53 26.68
C GLN A 209 1.58 10.98 26.28
N GLN A 210 0.76 11.61 25.44
CA GLN A 210 0.89 13.01 25.06
C GLN A 210 -0.39 13.80 25.34
N PRO A 211 -0.30 15.14 25.52
CA PRO A 211 -1.47 15.98 25.70
C PRO A 211 -2.47 15.83 24.55
N PRO A 212 -3.79 15.80 24.81
CA PRO A 212 -4.82 15.61 23.78
C PRO A 212 -4.72 16.58 22.60
N ASP A 213 -4.41 17.86 22.88
CA ASP A 213 -4.26 18.88 21.84
C ASP A 213 -3.04 18.64 20.94
N ASN A 214 -1.97 18.08 21.50
CA ASN A 214 -0.78 17.72 20.73
C ASN A 214 -1.09 16.57 19.78
N TRP A 215 -1.77 15.52 20.27
CA TRP A 215 -2.24 14.43 19.40
C TRP A 215 -3.14 14.95 18.29
N ARG A 216 -4.15 15.77 18.62
CA ARG A 216 -5.07 16.35 17.64
C ARG A 216 -4.34 17.13 16.56
N LYS A 217 -3.37 17.97 16.95
CA LYS A 217 -2.53 18.73 16.02
C LYS A 217 -1.69 17.82 15.12
N GLN A 218 -1.04 16.79 15.68
CA GLN A 218 -0.23 15.85 14.91
C GLN A 218 -1.07 15.01 13.95
N ALA A 219 -2.22 14.50 14.40
CA ALA A 219 -3.12 13.71 13.58
C ALA A 219 -3.67 14.53 12.40
N ARG A 220 -4.08 15.78 12.64
CA ARG A 220 -4.50 16.70 11.57
C ARG A 220 -3.37 16.96 10.57
N ARG A 221 -2.18 17.34 11.06
CA ARG A 221 -1.01 17.61 10.21
C ARG A 221 -0.61 16.39 9.37
N SER A 222 -0.69 15.19 9.95
CA SER A 222 -0.46 13.93 9.24
C SER A 222 -1.40 13.73 8.04
N LEU A 223 -2.64 14.21 8.16
CA LEU A 223 -3.68 14.15 7.13
C LEU A 223 -3.66 15.36 6.18
N GLY A 224 -2.74 16.33 6.39
CA GLY A 224 -2.69 17.57 5.62
C GLY A 224 -3.76 18.60 6.00
N LEU A 225 -4.29 18.54 7.23
CA LEU A 225 -5.34 19.39 7.80
C LEU A 225 -4.85 20.33 8.90
#